data_AF-D7CSD7-F1
#
_entry.id   AF-D7CSD7-F1
#
_cell.length_a   1.000
_cell.length_b   1.000
_cell.length_c   1.000
_cell.angle_alpha   90.00
_cell.angle_beta   90.00
_cell.angle_gamma   90.00
#
_symmetry.space_group_name_H-M   'P 1'
#
loop_
_entity.id
_entity.type
_entity.pdbx_description
1 polymer ?
#
loop_
_entity_poly.entity_id
_entity_poly.type
_entity_poly.pdbx_seq_one_letter_code
_entity_poly.pdbx_strand_id
1 'polypeptide(L)'
;MKKFAAFIGISLLVLFAFAQNAPTVEETIAALEGGITNIPLDAAIANIEGWEEQLSGSEDVAVQSIADQLGQLREALSAETIDGAEVGALLTSLGAETAAVGQDAGEDQLVELGNLLSEAGAMLTGDDMGAMTGGEMGVMTGGDMGVMTGGDMDDSEDDSDSQ
;
A
#
# COMPACT_ATOMS: atom_id res chain seq x y z
N MET A 1 14.41 42.67 11.15
CA MET A 1 14.51 41.28 11.68
C MET A 1 13.61 40.39 10.85
N LYS A 2 13.96 39.10 10.73
CA LYS A 2 13.36 38.03 9.89
C LYS A 2 14.10 37.77 8.58
N LYS A 3 15.34 37.28 8.72
CA LYS A 3 15.97 36.40 7.73
C LYS A 3 15.37 35.01 7.99
N PHE A 4 14.38 34.60 7.19
CA PHE A 4 13.83 33.25 7.27
C PHE A 4 14.68 32.32 6.42
N ALA A 5 15.25 31.33 7.11
CA ALA A 5 15.78 30.05 6.66
C ALA A 5 15.66 29.76 5.15
N ALA A 6 16.72 30.07 4.41
CA ALA A 6 17.05 29.39 3.17
C ALA A 6 18.31 28.55 3.45
N PHE A 7 18.13 27.37 4.04
CA PHE A 7 19.26 26.45 4.29
C PHE A 7 18.92 24.95 4.16
N ILE A 8 17.78 24.58 3.59
CA ILE A 8 17.47 23.18 3.29
C ILE A 8 17.34 23.03 1.78
N GLY A 9 18.42 23.34 1.06
CA GLY A 9 18.43 23.33 -0.40
C GLY A 9 19.58 22.54 -1.02
N ILE A 10 20.53 21.99 -0.25
CA ILE A 10 21.77 21.44 -0.83
C ILE A 10 22.29 20.13 -0.17
N SER A 11 21.86 19.70 1.02
CA SER A 11 22.57 18.57 1.69
C SER A 11 22.03 17.16 1.46
N LEU A 12 20.78 16.92 1.07
CA LEU A 12 20.31 15.53 0.85
C LEU A 12 20.57 15.00 -0.57
N LEU A 13 21.11 15.82 -1.46
CA LEU A 13 21.70 15.35 -2.71
C LEU A 13 23.08 14.68 -2.46
N VAL A 14 23.61 14.73 -1.23
CA VAL A 14 24.87 14.08 -0.81
C VAL A 14 24.70 12.59 -0.48
N LEU A 15 23.47 12.09 -0.25
CA LEU A 15 23.24 10.65 -0.01
C LEU A 15 22.83 9.86 -1.26
N PHE A 16 22.74 10.52 -2.42
CA PHE A 16 22.31 9.91 -3.69
C PHE A 16 23.42 9.11 -4.41
N ALA A 17 24.58 8.83 -3.78
CA ALA A 17 25.77 8.39 -4.54
C ALA A 17 26.77 7.41 -3.88
N PHE A 18 26.52 6.82 -2.70
CA PHE A 18 27.57 5.99 -2.03
C PHE A 18 27.28 4.49 -1.79
N ALA A 19 26.12 3.96 -2.16
CA ALA A 19 25.91 2.51 -2.17
C ALA A 19 25.63 2.03 -3.61
N GLN A 20 26.68 1.71 -4.37
CA GLN A 20 26.62 1.16 -5.74
C GLN A 20 25.96 -0.23 -5.83
N ASN A 21 25.28 -0.68 -4.78
CA ASN A 21 24.72 -2.02 -4.64
C ASN A 21 23.38 -2.04 -3.87
N ALA A 22 22.78 -0.87 -3.62
CA ALA A 22 21.53 -0.76 -2.90
C ALA A 22 20.35 -0.71 -3.89
N PRO A 23 19.20 -1.32 -3.56
CA PRO A 23 18.04 -1.36 -4.43
C PRO A 23 17.48 0.05 -4.67
N THR A 24 16.99 0.33 -5.88
CA THR A 24 16.22 1.56 -6.14
C THR A 24 14.76 1.40 -5.72
N VAL A 25 14.05 2.53 -5.57
CA VAL A 25 12.61 2.54 -5.27
C VAL A 25 11.84 1.81 -6.38
N GLU A 26 12.18 2.05 -7.63
CA GLU A 26 11.53 1.43 -8.80
C GLU A 26 11.77 -0.08 -8.88
N GLU A 27 12.99 -0.53 -8.60
CA GLU A 27 13.30 -1.97 -8.56
C GLU A 27 12.52 -2.67 -7.45
N THR A 28 12.35 -2.00 -6.31
CA THR A 28 11.59 -2.51 -5.17
C THR A 28 10.10 -2.56 -5.50
N ILE A 29 9.54 -1.51 -6.13
CA ILE A 29 8.16 -1.49 -6.60
C ILE A 29 7.91 -2.65 -7.57
N ALA A 30 8.73 -2.80 -8.61
CA ALA A 30 8.57 -3.85 -9.61
C ALA A 30 8.65 -5.27 -8.99
N ALA A 31 9.48 -5.46 -7.97
CA ALA A 31 9.55 -6.72 -7.24
C ALA A 31 8.29 -6.99 -6.40
N LEU A 32 7.73 -5.97 -5.75
CA LEU A 32 6.53 -6.07 -4.91
C LEU A 32 5.25 -6.25 -5.74
N GLU A 33 5.15 -5.62 -6.92
CA GLU A 33 4.07 -5.86 -7.88
C GLU A 33 4.04 -7.32 -8.36
N GLY A 34 5.22 -7.96 -8.41
CA GLY A 34 5.35 -9.40 -8.65
C GLY A 34 4.81 -10.27 -7.50
N GLY A 35 4.49 -9.69 -6.35
CA GLY A 35 4.03 -10.37 -5.14
C GLY A 35 5.19 -10.75 -4.21
N ILE A 36 5.06 -10.39 -2.92
CA ILE A 36 6.13 -10.59 -1.92
C ILE A 36 6.55 -12.06 -1.74
N THR A 37 5.64 -13.01 -1.99
CA THR A 37 5.93 -14.45 -1.90
C THR A 37 6.72 -15.00 -3.09
N ASN A 38 6.86 -14.23 -4.17
CA ASN A 38 7.67 -14.58 -5.33
C ASN A 38 9.13 -14.10 -5.20
N ILE A 39 9.43 -13.30 -4.18
CA ILE A 39 10.80 -12.84 -3.89
C ILE A 39 11.50 -13.92 -3.05
N PRO A 40 12.66 -14.45 -3.48
CA PRO A 40 13.44 -15.38 -2.66
C PRO A 40 13.81 -14.74 -1.32
N LEU A 41 13.73 -15.50 -0.23
CA LEU A 41 14.00 -15.01 1.14
C LEU A 41 15.37 -14.30 1.25
N ASP A 42 16.42 -14.91 0.70
CA ASP A 42 17.77 -14.33 0.70
C ASP A 42 17.84 -13.00 -0.06
N ALA A 43 17.06 -12.86 -1.14
CA ALA A 43 17.00 -11.62 -1.92
C ALA A 43 16.20 -10.54 -1.20
N ALA A 44 15.13 -10.92 -0.48
CA ALA A 44 14.37 -10.00 0.35
C ALA A 44 15.25 -9.44 1.48
N ILE A 45 16.00 -10.30 2.18
CA ILE A 45 16.95 -9.90 3.23
C ILE A 45 18.02 -8.95 2.68
N ALA A 46 18.64 -9.28 1.53
CA ALA A 46 19.65 -8.43 0.91
C ALA A 46 19.09 -7.05 0.49
N ASN A 47 17.86 -7.00 -0.01
CA ASN A 47 17.20 -5.73 -0.33
C ASN A 47 16.94 -4.89 0.93
N ILE A 48 16.53 -5.51 2.03
CA ILE A 48 16.32 -4.84 3.31
C ILE A 48 17.63 -4.25 3.84
N GLU A 49 18.72 -5.02 3.83
CA GLU A 49 20.04 -4.55 4.25
C GLU A 49 20.52 -3.34 3.43
N GLY A 50 20.28 -3.36 2.11
CA GLY A 50 20.61 -2.24 1.24
C GLY A 50 19.82 -0.97 1.56
N TRP A 51 18.54 -1.09 1.95
CA TRP A 51 17.75 0.05 2.41
C TRP A 51 18.16 0.53 3.80
N GLU A 52 18.45 -0.37 4.75
CA GLU A 52 18.99 0.01 6.06
C GLU A 52 20.29 0.83 5.92
N GLU A 53 21.21 0.38 5.06
CA GLU A 53 22.46 1.11 4.80
C GLU A 53 22.18 2.51 4.23
N GLN A 54 21.27 2.63 3.27
CA GLN A 54 20.86 3.92 2.68
C GLN A 54 20.23 4.87 3.72
N LEU A 55 19.38 4.35 4.61
CA LEU A 55 18.58 5.17 5.52
C LEU A 55 19.31 5.48 6.84
N SER A 56 20.25 4.63 7.26
CA SER A 56 21.01 4.78 8.52
C SER A 56 21.83 6.08 8.62
N GLY A 57 22.19 6.67 7.47
CA GLY A 57 22.90 7.94 7.40
C GLY A 57 22.03 9.18 7.56
N SER A 58 20.70 9.03 7.65
CA SER A 58 19.77 10.16 7.73
C SER A 58 19.79 10.83 9.11
N GLU A 59 19.68 12.16 9.12
CA GLU A 59 19.45 12.96 10.34
C GLU A 59 17.96 13.12 10.67
N ASP A 60 17.07 12.66 9.77
CA ASP A 60 15.63 12.73 9.94
C ASP A 60 15.14 11.57 10.82
N VAL A 61 14.44 11.89 11.90
CA VAL A 61 13.92 10.93 12.89
C VAL A 61 12.90 9.98 12.25
N ALA A 62 12.08 10.45 11.31
CA ALA A 62 11.12 9.59 10.62
C ALA A 62 11.86 8.57 9.72
N VAL A 63 12.91 9.01 9.04
CA VAL A 63 13.73 8.13 8.20
C VAL A 63 14.52 7.12 9.04
N GLN A 64 15.01 7.51 10.22
CA GLN A 64 15.66 6.60 11.16
C GLN A 64 14.70 5.52 11.68
N SER A 65 13.45 5.89 11.98
CA SER A 65 12.41 4.95 12.41
C SER A 65 12.10 3.91 11.31
N ILE A 66 12.05 4.33 10.04
CA ILE A 66 11.93 3.38 8.90
C ILE A 66 13.13 2.42 8.88
N ALA A 67 14.36 2.91 9.06
CA ALA A 67 15.55 2.06 9.10
C ALA A 67 15.51 1.05 10.26
N ASP A 68 15.05 1.46 11.44
CA ASP A 68 14.90 0.59 12.60
C ASP A 68 13.83 -0.49 12.37
N GLN A 69 12.73 -0.17 11.68
CA GLN A 69 11.69 -1.14 11.34
C GLN A 69 12.15 -2.12 10.25
N LEU A 70 12.97 -1.67 9.29
CA LEU A 70 13.62 -2.56 8.32
C LEU A 70 14.52 -3.58 9.04
N GLY A 71 15.28 -3.16 10.05
CA GLY A 71 16.08 -4.07 10.87
C GLY A 71 15.24 -5.12 11.58
N GLN A 72 14.09 -4.73 12.15
CA GLN A 72 13.13 -5.67 12.76
C GLN A 72 12.56 -6.66 11.74
N LEU A 73 12.20 -6.18 10.55
CA LEU A 73 11.72 -7.02 9.45
C LEU A 73 12.79 -8.03 9.02
N ARG A 74 14.05 -7.61 8.90
CA ARG A 74 15.17 -8.50 8.60
C ARG A 74 15.32 -9.58 9.66
N GLU A 75 15.25 -9.21 10.94
CA GLU A 75 15.36 -10.16 12.05
C GLU A 75 14.23 -11.19 12.03
N ALA A 76 12.98 -10.75 11.79
CA ALA A 76 11.83 -11.64 11.66
C ALA A 76 11.96 -12.62 10.48
N LEU A 77 12.49 -12.16 9.34
CA LEU A 77 12.75 -12.99 8.17
C LEU A 77 13.95 -13.93 8.33
N SER A 78 14.91 -13.57 9.18
CA SER A 78 16.10 -14.37 9.48
C SER A 78 15.89 -15.39 10.61
N ALA A 79 14.71 -15.40 11.23
CA ALA A 79 14.36 -16.33 12.30
C ALA A 79 14.30 -17.78 11.80
N GLU A 80 14.56 -18.74 12.69
CA GLU A 80 14.45 -20.18 12.37
C GLU A 80 13.03 -20.57 11.93
N THR A 81 12.02 -19.85 12.43
CA THR A 81 10.63 -19.96 12.01
C THR A 81 10.08 -18.56 11.76
N ILE A 82 9.63 -18.32 10.54
CA ILE A 82 9.06 -17.04 10.13
C ILE A 82 7.60 -16.97 10.60
N ASP A 83 7.27 -15.98 11.43
CA ASP A 83 5.89 -15.66 11.79
C ASP A 83 5.31 -14.68 10.77
N GLY A 84 4.43 -15.19 9.90
CA GLY A 84 3.78 -14.38 8.86
C GLY A 84 2.93 -13.22 9.41
N ALA A 85 2.37 -13.35 10.61
CA ALA A 85 1.58 -12.28 11.22
C ALA A 85 2.49 -11.16 11.74
N GLU A 86 3.62 -11.51 12.35
CA GLU A 86 4.63 -10.53 12.76
C GLU A 86 5.23 -9.80 11.55
N VAL A 87 5.64 -10.55 10.51
CA VAL A 87 6.15 -9.98 9.26
C VAL A 87 5.11 -9.08 8.59
N GLY A 88 3.85 -9.50 8.55
CA GLY A 88 2.76 -8.71 7.98
C GLY A 88 2.49 -7.41 8.74
N ALA A 89 2.54 -7.44 10.08
CA ALA A 89 2.40 -6.25 10.90
C ALA A 89 3.56 -5.26 10.70
N LEU A 90 4.79 -5.77 10.62
CA LEU A 90 5.98 -4.96 10.33
C LEU A 90 5.89 -4.30 8.96
N LEU A 91 5.51 -5.04 7.92
CA LEU A 91 5.32 -4.50 6.57
C LEU A 91 4.22 -3.44 6.51
N THR A 92 3.12 -3.65 7.25
CA THR A 92 2.02 -2.68 7.35
C THR A 92 2.47 -1.37 7.99
N SER A 93 3.20 -1.46 9.10
CA SER A 93 3.77 -0.28 9.78
C SER A 93 4.77 0.46 8.87
N LEU A 94 5.67 -0.30 8.24
CA LEU A 94 6.71 0.25 7.38
C LEU A 94 6.13 0.93 6.15
N GLY A 95 5.10 0.34 5.55
CA GLY A 95 4.39 0.92 4.43
C GLY A 95 3.72 2.24 4.77
N ALA A 96 3.03 2.31 5.91
CA ALA A 96 2.39 3.54 6.38
C ALA A 96 3.40 4.67 6.64
N GLU A 97 4.54 4.36 7.28
CA GLU A 97 5.58 5.34 7.57
C GLU A 97 6.33 5.79 6.31
N THR A 98 6.64 4.87 5.40
CA THR A 98 7.25 5.17 4.10
C THR A 98 6.36 6.09 3.26
N ALA A 99 5.05 5.82 3.24
CA ALA A 99 4.09 6.68 2.53
C ALA A 99 3.99 8.08 3.16
N ALA A 100 4.01 8.19 4.49
CA ALA A 100 4.01 9.47 5.19
C ALA A 100 5.27 10.30 4.86
N VAL A 101 6.45 9.68 4.92
CA VAL A 101 7.71 10.33 4.53
C VAL A 101 7.68 10.76 3.06
N GLY A 102 7.16 9.91 2.17
CA GLY A 102 6.97 10.25 0.76
C GLY A 102 6.06 11.47 0.55
N GLN A 103 4.94 11.54 1.28
CA GLN A 103 4.02 12.69 1.23
C GLN A 103 4.69 13.98 1.72
N ASP A 104 5.43 13.92 2.83
CA ASP A 104 6.13 15.08 3.40
C ASP A 104 7.26 15.58 2.48
N ALA A 105 7.93 14.66 1.77
CA ALA A 105 8.96 14.98 0.79
C ALA A 105 8.40 15.42 -0.58
N GLY A 106 7.13 15.10 -0.89
CA GLY A 106 6.54 15.30 -2.21
C GLY A 106 7.02 14.29 -3.25
N GLU A 107 7.37 13.07 -2.82
CA GLU A 107 7.92 11.99 -3.63
C GLU A 107 6.86 10.90 -3.88
N ASP A 108 6.14 11.00 -5.00
CA ASP A 108 5.01 10.10 -5.32
C ASP A 108 5.42 8.61 -5.35
N GLN A 109 6.65 8.30 -5.75
CA GLN A 109 7.17 6.93 -5.80
C GLN A 109 7.34 6.31 -4.41
N LEU A 110 7.67 7.12 -3.39
CA LEU A 110 7.73 6.64 -2.00
C LEU A 110 6.33 6.41 -1.44
N VAL A 111 5.35 7.21 -1.85
CA VAL A 111 3.94 7.00 -1.50
C VAL A 111 3.45 5.68 -2.09
N GLU A 112 3.74 5.43 -3.36
CA GLU A 112 3.40 4.18 -4.04
C GLU A 112 4.07 2.96 -3.38
N LEU A 113 5.36 3.03 -3.10
CA LEU A 113 6.08 1.98 -2.38
C LEU A 113 5.45 1.69 -1.01
N GLY A 114 5.13 2.73 -0.24
CA GLY A 114 4.50 2.58 1.08
C GLY A 114 3.13 1.90 1.01
N ASN A 115 2.34 2.19 -0.02
CA ASN A 115 1.05 1.53 -0.23
C ASN A 115 1.22 0.04 -0.56
N LEU A 116 2.16 -0.31 -1.45
CA LEU A 116 2.44 -1.70 -1.81
C LEU A 116 2.92 -2.53 -0.61
N LEU A 117 3.77 -1.94 0.24
CA LEU A 117 4.23 -2.59 1.47
C LEU A 117 3.08 -2.81 2.47
N SER A 118 2.19 -1.83 2.59
CA SER A 118 1.01 -1.94 3.45
C SER A 118 0.06 -3.05 2.99
N GLU A 119 -0.17 -3.13 1.69
CA GLU A 119 -1.00 -4.15 1.06
C GLU A 119 -0.39 -5.55 1.24
N ALA A 120 0.91 -5.70 0.95
CA ALA A 120 1.62 -6.96 1.16
C ALA A 120 1.58 -7.41 2.63
N GLY A 121 1.69 -6.48 3.57
CA GLY A 121 1.58 -6.75 5.00
C GLY A 121 0.19 -7.25 5.39
N ALA A 122 -0.87 -6.59 4.93
CA ALA A 122 -2.25 -6.97 5.20
C ALA A 122 -2.62 -8.36 4.62
N MET A 123 -2.04 -8.73 3.48
CA MET A 123 -2.19 -10.07 2.91
C MET A 123 -1.60 -11.16 3.81
N LEU A 124 -0.52 -10.86 4.54
CA LEU A 124 0.18 -11.81 5.41
C LEU A 124 -0.45 -11.92 6.81
N THR A 125 -0.99 -10.83 7.35
CA THR A 125 -1.75 -10.87 8.62
C THR A 125 -3.12 -11.53 8.47
N GLY A 126 -3.61 -11.70 7.25
CA GLY A 126 -4.93 -12.25 6.97
C GLY A 126 -6.06 -11.26 7.23
N ASP A 127 -5.75 -9.96 7.43
CA ASP A 127 -6.75 -8.89 7.56
C ASP A 127 -7.56 -8.72 6.26
N ASP A 128 -7.06 -9.18 5.12
CA ASP A 128 -7.74 -9.13 3.81
C ASP A 128 -8.65 -10.35 3.49
N MET A 129 -8.97 -11.21 4.45
CA MET A 129 -10.20 -12.03 4.30
C MET A 129 -11.48 -11.24 4.68
N GLY A 130 -11.35 -9.93 4.94
CA GLY A 130 -12.46 -9.00 5.21
C GLY A 130 -12.73 -7.92 4.13
N ALA A 131 -11.83 -7.67 3.17
CA ALA A 131 -12.00 -6.58 2.19
C ALA A 131 -12.25 -7.03 0.73
N MET A 132 -12.61 -8.30 0.51
CA MET A 132 -13.28 -8.73 -0.74
C MET A 132 -14.77 -8.29 -0.86
N THR A 133 -15.20 -7.23 -0.17
CA THR A 133 -16.52 -6.61 -0.42
C THR A 133 -16.46 -5.08 -0.26
N GLY A 134 -16.35 -4.35 -1.37
CA GLY A 134 -17.00 -3.03 -1.45
C GLY A 134 -16.21 -1.80 -1.90
N GLY A 135 -15.11 -1.93 -2.63
CA GLY A 135 -14.52 -0.81 -3.39
C GLY A 135 -14.75 -1.00 -4.88
N GLU A 136 -15.65 -0.21 -5.49
CA GLU A 136 -15.90 -0.16 -6.94
C GLU A 136 -16.63 -1.35 -7.60
N MET A 137 -17.77 -1.76 -7.05
CA MET A 137 -18.91 -1.96 -7.96
C MET A 137 -19.67 -0.65 -7.97
N GLY A 138 -19.55 0.09 -9.08
CA GLY A 138 -20.14 1.41 -9.25
C GLY A 138 -21.56 1.45 -8.72
N VAL A 139 -21.84 2.54 -8.00
CA VAL A 139 -23.16 2.98 -7.58
C VAL A 139 -24.18 2.64 -8.67
N MET A 140 -24.98 1.59 -8.49
CA MET A 140 -26.29 1.56 -9.12
C MET A 140 -27.07 2.66 -8.44
N THR A 141 -27.01 3.86 -9.01
CA THR A 141 -27.89 4.97 -8.69
C THR A 141 -29.30 4.45 -8.92
N GLY A 142 -29.95 3.97 -7.87
CA GLY A 142 -31.38 3.63 -7.84
C GLY A 142 -32.26 4.89 -7.92
N GLY A 143 -31.94 5.79 -8.85
CA GLY A 143 -32.67 7.02 -9.12
C GLY A 143 -33.73 6.89 -10.22
N ASP A 144 -33.64 5.88 -11.07
CA ASP A 144 -34.53 5.73 -12.23
C ASP A 144 -35.12 4.32 -12.33
N MET A 145 -35.95 3.93 -11.34
CA MET A 145 -37.05 3.00 -11.63
C MET A 145 -38.24 3.84 -12.08
N GLY A 146 -38.15 4.30 -13.33
CA GLY A 146 -39.26 4.87 -14.06
C GLY A 146 -40.44 3.91 -14.02
N VAL A 147 -41.58 4.43 -13.55
CA VAL A 147 -42.89 3.81 -13.60
C VAL A 147 -43.10 3.21 -14.99
N MET A 148 -43.14 1.89 -15.09
CA MET A 148 -43.78 1.24 -16.23
C MET A 148 -45.28 1.43 -16.05
N THR A 149 -45.78 2.52 -16.62
CA THR A 149 -47.19 2.68 -16.95
C THR A 149 -47.55 1.60 -17.97
N GLY A 150 -47.94 0.42 -17.48
CA GLY A 150 -48.94 -0.37 -18.20
C GLY A 150 -50.24 0.42 -18.09
N GLY A 151 -50.74 1.07 -19.13
CA GLY A 151 -50.84 0.54 -20.48
C GLY A 151 -52.07 -0.36 -20.50
N ASP A 152 -53.21 0.31 -20.55
CA ASP A 152 -54.55 -0.15 -20.94
C ASP A 152 -54.60 -1.60 -21.45
N MET A 153 -55.21 -2.48 -20.66
CA MET A 153 -55.82 -3.72 -21.17
C MET A 153 -57.29 -3.70 -20.79
N ASP A 154 -58.02 -3.05 -21.68
CA ASP A 154 -59.37 -3.41 -22.11
C ASP A 154 -59.44 -4.93 -22.30
N ASP A 155 -60.33 -5.60 -21.56
CA ASP A 155 -60.87 -6.89 -21.97
C ASP A 155 -62.29 -7.01 -21.42
N SER A 156 -63.21 -6.58 -22.29
CA SER A 156 -64.53 -7.15 -22.58
C SER A 156 -65.22 -8.04 -21.55
N GLU A 157 -66.45 -7.63 -21.23
CA GLU A 157 -67.66 -8.42 -21.03
C GLU A 157 -67.56 -9.90 -21.45
N ASP A 158 -67.87 -10.83 -20.54
CA ASP A 158 -68.53 -12.08 -20.92
C ASP A 158 -69.56 -12.49 -19.85
N ASP A 159 -70.81 -12.49 -20.30
CA ASP A 159 -71.97 -13.05 -19.66
C ASP A 159 -71.76 -14.54 -19.38
N SER A 160 -72.20 -15.04 -18.21
CA SER A 160 -72.82 -16.36 -18.13
C SER A 160 -73.61 -16.52 -16.84
N ASP A 161 -74.91 -16.39 -17.06
CA ASP A 161 -76.05 -16.94 -16.33
C ASP A 161 -75.86 -18.38 -15.80
N SER A 162 -76.83 -18.84 -14.98
CA SER A 162 -77.12 -20.23 -14.51
C SER A 162 -76.60 -20.57 -13.09
N GLN A 163 -77.37 -21.01 -12.09
CA GLN A 163 -78.78 -21.41 -11.94
C GLN A 163 -79.25 -21.11 -10.49
#